data_AF-A0A0Q7VWE0-F1
#
_entry.id   AF-A0A0Q7VWE0-F1
#
_cell.length_a   1.000
_cell.length_b   1.000
_cell.length_c   1.000
_cell.angle_alpha   90.00
_cell.angle_beta   90.00
_cell.angle_gamma   90.00
#
_symmetry.space_group_name_H-M   'P 1'
#
loop_
_entity.id
_entity.type
_entity.pdbx_description
1 polymer ?
#
loop_
_entity_poly.entity_id
_entity_poly.type
_entity_poly.pdbx_seq_one_letter_code
_entity_poly.pdbx_strand_id
1 'polypeptide(L)'
;MTTHEDSDPTDPLDDLTNDILWILIGVFVMRSRSQFEGVGGWSSQRLGEELFMLEALQRDLVVRLLALDDDDKGQRSFRSVMKTLKARGILKGTDQEIVDAAVKAYRALVNTMKVKHRNAYIGHMKEGQSATPKLPQSPEGFGDAIAKSVEIVDQIARTRQAYSFKLTGGQLIDLRAELGV
;
A
#
# COMPACT_ATOMS: atom_id res chain seq x y z
N MET A 1 0.14 -6.31 -43.92
CA MET A 1 0.24 -4.97 -43.32
C MET A 1 -0.59 -4.98 -42.04
N THR A 2 -0.05 -5.67 -41.04
CA THR A 2 -0.64 -5.78 -39.70
C THR A 2 -0.01 -4.68 -38.88
N THR A 3 -0.80 -3.67 -38.54
CA THR A 3 -0.43 -2.66 -37.56
C THR A 3 -0.25 -3.37 -36.23
N HIS A 4 1.02 -3.59 -35.85
CA HIS A 4 1.37 -3.68 -34.45
C HIS A 4 0.89 -2.37 -33.82
N GLU A 5 -0.22 -2.41 -33.08
CA GLU A 5 -0.46 -1.43 -32.04
C GLU A 5 0.72 -1.55 -31.09
N ASP A 6 1.66 -0.62 -31.22
CA ASP A 6 2.58 -0.28 -30.14
C ASP A 6 1.71 -0.06 -28.91
N SER A 7 1.71 -1.04 -28.01
CA SER A 7 1.27 -0.83 -26.64
C SER A 7 2.12 0.31 -26.10
N ASP A 8 1.50 1.48 -25.93
CA ASP A 8 2.12 2.65 -25.29
C ASP A 8 2.86 2.16 -24.04
N PRO A 9 4.16 2.44 -23.86
CA PRO A 9 4.89 2.06 -22.66
C PRO A 9 4.03 2.41 -21.44
N THR A 10 3.63 1.36 -20.69
CA THR A 10 2.60 1.40 -19.63
C THR A 10 2.54 2.75 -18.95
N ASP A 11 1.34 3.36 -18.91
CA ASP A 11 1.16 4.65 -18.27
C ASP A 11 1.69 4.53 -16.83
N PRO A 12 2.72 5.30 -16.42
CA PRO A 12 3.28 5.24 -15.08
C PRO A 12 2.21 5.45 -13.99
N LEU A 13 1.09 6.09 -14.33
CA LEU A 13 -0.07 6.21 -13.46
C LEU A 13 -0.85 4.89 -13.30
N ASP A 14 -1.02 4.10 -14.36
CA ASP A 14 -1.73 2.80 -14.30
C ASP A 14 -0.98 1.82 -13.40
N ASP A 15 0.34 1.78 -13.57
CA ASP A 15 1.26 0.98 -12.78
C ASP A 15 1.18 1.33 -11.28
N LEU A 16 1.20 2.63 -10.97
CA LEU A 16 1.04 3.14 -9.60
C LEU A 16 -0.35 2.84 -9.04
N THR A 17 -1.40 3.01 -9.84
CA THR A 17 -2.79 2.71 -9.46
C THR A 17 -2.96 1.23 -9.14
N ASN A 18 -2.33 0.34 -9.90
CA ASN A 18 -2.30 -1.08 -9.61
C ASN A 18 -1.54 -1.39 -8.32
N ASP A 19 -0.42 -0.71 -8.03
CA ASP A 19 0.28 -0.88 -6.76
C ASP A 19 -0.59 -0.43 -5.56
N ILE A 20 -1.35 0.67 -5.70
CA ILE A 20 -2.35 1.09 -4.68
C ILE A 20 -3.47 0.06 -4.54
N LEU A 21 -3.98 -0.51 -5.64
CA LEU A 21 -5.01 -1.55 -5.60
C LEU A 21 -4.56 -2.73 -4.73
N TRP A 22 -3.34 -3.23 -4.94
CA TRP A 22 -2.81 -4.36 -4.16
C TRP A 22 -2.58 -4.02 -2.68
N ILE A 23 -2.21 -2.77 -2.37
CA ILE A 23 -2.14 -2.29 -0.98
C ILE A 23 -3.55 -2.34 -0.35
N LEU A 24 -4.56 -1.80 -1.02
CA LEU A 24 -5.93 -1.79 -0.51
C LEU A 24 -6.51 -3.20 -0.35
N ILE A 25 -6.25 -4.12 -1.28
CA ILE A 25 -6.62 -5.53 -1.15
C ILE A 25 -5.95 -6.13 0.10
N GLY A 26 -4.65 -5.91 0.29
CA GLY A 26 -3.94 -6.44 1.45
C GLY A 26 -4.47 -5.88 2.77
N VAL A 27 -4.80 -4.58 2.83
CA VAL A 27 -5.42 -3.94 4.00
C VAL A 27 -6.80 -4.52 4.28
N PHE A 28 -7.63 -4.71 3.25
CA PHE A 28 -8.94 -5.33 3.37
C PHE A 28 -8.82 -6.77 3.92
N VAL A 29 -7.93 -7.58 3.34
CA VAL A 29 -7.68 -8.96 3.80
C VAL A 29 -7.19 -8.97 5.25
N MET A 30 -6.24 -8.09 5.61
CA MET A 30 -5.73 -7.99 6.96
C MET A 30 -6.83 -7.64 7.97
N ARG A 31 -7.70 -6.67 7.64
CA ARG A 31 -8.83 -6.25 8.49
C ARG A 31 -9.89 -7.34 8.64
N SER A 32 -10.21 -8.06 7.57
CA SER A 32 -11.17 -9.17 7.62
C SER A 32 -10.62 -10.31 8.48
N ARG A 33 -9.36 -10.71 8.27
CA ARG A 33 -8.76 -11.84 8.98
C ARG A 33 -8.47 -11.56 10.45
N SER A 34 -8.19 -10.30 10.81
CA SER A 34 -7.98 -9.90 12.21
C SER A 34 -9.25 -9.89 13.07
N GLN A 35 -10.43 -10.14 12.48
CA GLN A 35 -11.67 -10.37 13.22
C GLN A 35 -11.71 -11.76 13.87
N PHE A 36 -10.83 -12.68 13.46
CA PHE A 36 -10.74 -14.04 14.02
C PHE A 36 -12.09 -14.78 14.04
N GLU A 37 -12.87 -14.65 12.95
CA GLU A 37 -14.15 -15.33 12.84
C GLU A 37 -13.99 -16.85 13.04
N GLY A 38 -14.78 -17.41 13.96
CA GLY A 38 -14.74 -18.84 14.29
C GLY A 38 -13.53 -19.29 15.12
N VAL A 39 -12.77 -18.38 15.74
CA VAL A 39 -11.58 -18.71 16.54
C VAL A 39 -11.82 -19.72 17.67
N GLY A 40 -13.04 -19.77 18.21
CA GLY A 40 -13.41 -20.76 19.22
C GLY A 40 -13.29 -22.23 18.77
N GLY A 41 -13.24 -22.48 17.46
CA GLY A 41 -13.01 -23.82 16.89
C GLY A 41 -11.59 -24.07 16.42
N TRP A 42 -10.65 -23.15 16.64
CA TRP A 42 -9.30 -23.26 16.10
C TRP A 42 -8.37 -24.05 17.03
N SER A 43 -7.46 -24.82 16.44
CA SER A 43 -6.32 -25.36 17.19
C SER A 43 -5.30 -24.26 17.49
N SER A 44 -4.47 -24.46 18.51
CA SER A 44 -3.37 -23.53 18.82
C SER A 44 -2.40 -23.37 17.65
N GLN A 45 -2.20 -24.44 16.87
CA GLN A 45 -1.39 -24.39 15.65
C GLN A 45 -2.00 -23.44 14.62
N ARG A 46 -3.29 -23.59 14.31
CA ARG A 46 -3.99 -22.71 13.35
C ARG A 46 -3.95 -21.25 13.80
N LEU A 47 -4.13 -20.99 15.10
CA LEU A 47 -4.00 -19.64 15.64
C LEU A 47 -2.57 -19.08 15.43
N GLY A 48 -1.54 -19.88 15.69
CA GLY A 48 -0.15 -19.49 15.43
C GLY A 48 0.13 -19.18 13.95
N GLU A 49 -0.39 -20.01 13.04
CA GLU A 49 -0.30 -19.80 11.59
C GLU A 49 -1.01 -18.51 11.16
N GLU A 50 -2.21 -18.24 11.70
CA GLU A 50 -2.97 -17.02 11.41
C GLU A 50 -2.22 -15.76 11.84
N LEU A 51 -1.71 -15.77 13.07
CA LEU A 51 -0.95 -14.65 13.62
C LEU A 51 0.33 -14.39 12.81
N PHE A 52 1.02 -15.45 12.40
CA PHE A 52 2.18 -15.33 11.51
C PHE A 52 1.82 -14.71 10.16
N MET A 53 0.72 -15.16 9.53
CA MET A 53 0.27 -14.61 8.25
C MET A 53 -0.13 -13.14 8.36
N LEU A 54 -0.84 -12.75 9.41
CA LEU A 54 -1.21 -11.35 9.68
C LEU A 54 0.04 -10.49 9.88
N GLU A 55 1.03 -10.99 10.62
CA GLU A 55 2.30 -10.29 10.84
C GLU A 55 3.10 -10.14 9.54
N ALA A 56 3.18 -11.20 8.73
CA ALA A 56 3.82 -11.17 7.41
C ALA A 56 3.14 -10.19 6.45
N LEU A 57 1.80 -10.19 6.41
CA LEU A 57 1.02 -9.26 5.59
C LEU A 57 1.22 -7.82 6.02
N GLN A 58 1.22 -7.52 7.33
CA GLN A 58 1.49 -6.17 7.82
C GLN A 58 2.90 -5.70 7.41
N ARG A 59 3.91 -6.57 7.49
CA ARG A 59 5.28 -6.26 7.03
C ARG A 59 5.31 -5.91 5.56
N ASP A 60 4.68 -6.74 4.72
CA ASP A 60 4.59 -6.52 3.28
C ASP A 60 3.91 -5.17 2.97
N LEU A 61 2.78 -4.88 3.61
CA LEU A 61 2.07 -3.62 3.45
C LEU A 61 2.92 -2.40 3.84
N VAL A 62 3.64 -2.47 4.96
CA VAL A 62 4.55 -1.40 5.39
C VAL A 62 5.67 -1.19 4.37
N VAL A 63 6.27 -2.28 3.86
CA VAL A 63 7.33 -2.21 2.84
C VAL A 63 6.80 -1.59 1.54
N ARG A 64 5.60 -1.98 1.09
CA ARG A 64 4.95 -1.38 -0.09
C ARG A 64 4.69 0.11 0.08
N LEU A 65 4.18 0.54 1.24
CA LEU A 65 3.99 1.96 1.53
C LEU A 65 5.34 2.72 1.53
N LEU A 66 6.39 2.14 2.10
CA LEU A 66 7.72 2.76 2.05
C LEU A 66 8.27 2.88 0.62
N ALA A 67 8.04 1.86 -0.22
CA ALA A 67 8.47 1.86 -1.61
C ALA A 67 7.82 2.99 -2.44
N LEU A 68 6.58 3.40 -2.10
CA LEU A 68 5.92 4.52 -2.76
C LEU A 68 6.62 5.88 -2.56
N ASP A 69 7.44 6.05 -1.52
CA ASP A 69 8.28 7.25 -1.33
C ASP A 69 9.71 7.08 -1.86
N ASP A 70 10.13 5.87 -2.23
CA ASP A 70 11.53 5.59 -2.56
C ASP A 70 12.02 6.38 -3.79
N ASP A 71 13.32 6.68 -3.84
CA ASP A 71 13.97 7.42 -4.94
C ASP A 71 14.97 6.54 -5.72
N ASP A 72 15.01 5.24 -5.42
CA ASP A 72 15.88 4.30 -6.09
C ASP A 72 15.49 4.11 -7.56
N LYS A 73 16.52 3.98 -8.42
CA LYS A 73 16.34 3.82 -9.87
C LYS A 73 15.54 2.55 -10.18
N GLY A 74 14.44 2.70 -10.92
CA GLY A 74 13.60 1.59 -11.35
C GLY A 74 12.46 1.24 -10.38
N GLN A 75 12.34 1.95 -9.25
CA GLN A 75 11.19 1.80 -8.35
C GLN A 75 9.98 2.58 -8.84
N ARG A 76 8.79 1.98 -8.71
CA ARG A 76 7.50 2.63 -8.97
C ARG A 76 7.08 3.42 -7.73
N SER A 77 7.55 4.65 -7.65
CA SER A 77 7.29 5.58 -6.54
C SER A 77 6.59 6.86 -7.01
N PHE A 78 5.97 7.60 -6.10
CA PHE A 78 5.36 8.90 -6.41
C PHE A 78 6.36 9.85 -7.08
N ARG A 79 7.61 9.89 -6.59
CA ARG A 79 8.66 10.71 -7.20
C ARG A 79 8.96 10.30 -8.64
N SER A 80 9.09 9.00 -8.91
CA SER A 80 9.40 8.48 -10.24
C SER A 80 8.29 8.81 -11.26
N VAL A 81 7.03 8.65 -10.85
CA VAL A 81 5.85 8.92 -11.67
C VAL A 81 5.74 10.42 -11.92
N MET A 82 5.85 11.24 -10.88
CA MET A 82 5.83 12.70 -11.02
C MET A 82 6.94 13.22 -11.93
N LYS A 83 8.17 12.70 -11.81
CA LYS A 83 9.27 13.08 -12.70
C LYS A 83 8.92 12.81 -14.17
N THR A 84 8.32 11.65 -14.44
CA THR A 84 7.89 11.25 -15.79
C THR A 84 6.76 12.15 -16.29
N LEU A 85 5.74 12.42 -15.48
CA LEU A 85 4.61 13.27 -15.84
C LEU A 85 5.01 14.75 -16.06
N LYS A 86 5.96 15.26 -15.26
CA LYS A 86 6.56 16.60 -15.44
C LYS A 86 7.32 16.67 -16.76
N ALA A 87 8.14 15.65 -17.07
CA ALA A 87 8.88 15.58 -18.33
C ALA A 87 7.97 15.49 -19.56
N ARG A 88 6.83 14.79 -19.45
CA ARG A 88 5.76 14.75 -20.47
C ARG A 88 4.92 16.04 -20.52
N GLY A 89 5.10 16.94 -19.57
CA GLY A 89 4.39 18.21 -19.48
C GLY A 89 2.91 18.09 -19.11
N ILE A 90 2.50 16.95 -18.53
CA ILE A 90 1.13 16.65 -18.07
C ILE A 90 0.85 17.36 -16.73
N LEU A 91 1.84 17.33 -15.83
CA LEU A 91 1.77 17.97 -14.51
C LEU A 91 2.54 19.30 -14.53
N LYS A 92 1.84 20.43 -14.34
CA LYS A 92 2.41 21.80 -14.43
C LYS A 92 1.68 22.76 -13.49
N GLY A 93 2.34 23.87 -13.14
CA GLY A 93 1.74 24.98 -12.40
C GLY A 93 1.17 24.56 -11.05
N THR A 94 -0.03 25.04 -10.72
CA THR A 94 -0.70 24.78 -9.44
C THR A 94 -0.92 23.29 -9.17
N ASP A 95 -1.23 22.48 -10.18
CA ASP A 95 -1.42 21.04 -10.01
C ASP A 95 -0.15 20.35 -9.51
N GLN A 96 1.00 20.78 -10.03
CA GLN A 96 2.28 20.28 -9.56
C GLN A 96 2.50 20.62 -8.09
N GLU A 97 2.20 21.84 -7.67
CA GLU A 97 2.39 22.29 -6.28
C GLU A 97 1.51 21.51 -5.29
N ILE A 98 0.26 21.23 -5.68
CA ILE A 98 -0.68 20.43 -4.89
C ILE A 98 -0.13 19.01 -4.69
N VAL A 99 0.27 18.35 -5.79
CA VAL A 99 0.80 16.97 -5.70
C VAL A 99 2.14 16.94 -4.96
N ASP A 100 3.03 17.91 -5.18
CA ASP A 100 4.31 18.01 -4.46
C ASP A 100 4.07 18.16 -2.93
N ALA A 101 3.07 18.95 -2.53
CA ALA A 101 2.66 19.08 -1.13
C ALA A 101 2.09 17.78 -0.55
N ALA A 102 1.24 17.08 -1.31
CA ALA A 102 0.66 15.80 -0.89
C ALA A 102 1.73 14.72 -0.71
N VAL A 103 2.68 14.60 -1.65
CA VAL A 103 3.82 13.68 -1.56
C VAL A 103 4.72 14.02 -0.38
N LYS A 104 4.93 15.31 -0.08
CA LYS A 104 5.67 15.72 1.11
C LYS A 104 4.97 15.32 2.41
N ALA A 105 3.65 15.46 2.47
CA ALA A 105 2.85 15.00 3.61
C ALA A 105 2.93 13.47 3.76
N TYR A 106 2.84 12.73 2.66
CA TYR A 106 3.02 11.28 2.63
C TYR A 106 4.39 10.86 3.18
N ARG A 107 5.46 11.53 2.75
CA ARG A 107 6.82 11.30 3.25
C ARG A 107 6.92 11.40 4.77
N ALA A 108 6.26 12.38 5.37
CA ALA A 108 6.26 12.55 6.83
C ALA A 108 5.61 11.35 7.55
N LEU A 109 4.52 10.83 7.00
CA LEU A 109 3.83 9.64 7.51
C LEU A 109 4.73 8.40 7.43
N VAL A 110 5.29 8.12 6.24
CA VAL A 110 6.13 6.93 6.05
C VAL A 110 7.45 6.98 6.81
N ASN A 111 8.05 8.16 7.02
CA ASN A 111 9.25 8.29 7.84
C ASN A 111 8.98 7.91 9.31
N THR A 112 7.81 8.30 9.83
CA THR A 112 7.37 7.90 11.18
C THR A 112 7.24 6.37 11.27
N MET A 113 6.59 5.77 10.27
CA MET A 113 6.48 4.31 10.18
C MET A 113 7.83 3.62 10.06
N LYS A 114 8.75 4.12 9.22
CA LYS A 114 10.10 3.56 9.01
C LYS A 114 10.88 3.47 10.30
N VAL A 115 10.91 4.54 11.09
CA VAL A 115 11.63 4.58 12.37
C VAL A 115 11.03 3.58 13.35
N LYS A 116 9.70 3.55 13.49
CA LYS A 116 9.03 2.64 14.43
C LYS A 116 9.11 1.18 14.02
N HIS A 117 8.89 0.88 12.74
CA HIS A 117 9.03 -0.46 12.19
C HIS A 117 10.47 -0.96 12.37
N ARG A 118 11.48 -0.16 12.02
CA ARG A 118 12.88 -0.55 12.28
C ARG A 118 13.15 -0.81 13.77
N ASN A 119 12.66 0.06 14.66
CA ASN A 119 12.91 -0.06 16.09
C ASN A 119 12.21 -1.27 16.73
N ALA A 120 10.96 -1.57 16.33
CA ALA A 120 10.23 -2.74 16.79
C ALA A 120 10.92 -4.04 16.34
N TYR A 121 11.49 -4.07 15.14
CA TYR A 121 12.09 -5.29 14.59
C TYR A 121 13.51 -5.51 15.12
N ILE A 122 14.37 -4.49 15.07
CA ILE A 122 15.76 -4.62 15.55
C ILE A 122 15.82 -4.78 17.07
N GLY A 123 14.88 -4.17 17.81
CA GLY A 123 14.82 -4.27 19.27
C GLY A 123 14.40 -5.65 19.80
N HIS A 124 13.58 -6.39 19.04
CA HIS A 124 13.03 -7.68 19.46
C HIS A 124 13.77 -8.91 18.90
N MET A 125 14.82 -8.75 18.08
CA MET A 125 15.67 -9.86 17.64
C MET A 125 16.73 -10.30 18.68
N LYS A 126 16.72 -9.72 19.89
CA LYS A 126 17.60 -10.17 20.97
C LYS A 126 16.85 -11.15 21.87
N GLU A 127 17.40 -12.37 21.88
CA GLU A 127 17.18 -13.51 22.79
C GLU A 127 16.01 -14.46 22.47
N GLY A 128 16.37 -15.64 21.94
CA GLY A 128 15.53 -16.84 21.83
C GLY A 128 15.37 -17.36 20.39
N GLN A 129 15.76 -18.62 20.13
CA GLN A 129 15.49 -19.33 18.86
C GLN A 129 13.99 -19.68 18.67
N SER A 130 13.11 -19.16 19.53
CA SER A 130 11.68 -19.39 19.51
C SER A 130 10.96 -18.05 19.62
N ALA A 131 10.25 -17.65 18.56
CA ALA A 131 9.38 -16.49 18.55
C ALA A 131 7.93 -16.96 18.47
N THR A 132 7.10 -16.53 19.42
CA THR A 132 5.65 -16.72 19.34
C THR A 132 5.07 -15.61 18.45
N PRO A 133 4.36 -15.95 17.35
CA PRO A 133 3.66 -14.95 16.54
C PRO A 133 2.70 -14.13 17.41
N LYS A 134 2.67 -12.82 17.20
CA LYS A 134 1.83 -11.90 17.97
C LYS A 134 0.81 -11.26 17.05
N LEU A 135 -0.31 -10.82 17.62
CA LEU A 135 -1.22 -9.97 16.88
C LEU A 135 -0.47 -8.71 16.44
N PRO A 136 -0.40 -8.43 15.14
CA PRO A 136 0.36 -7.29 14.68
C PRO A 136 -0.35 -6.02 15.14
N GLN A 137 0.42 -5.13 15.76
CA GLN A 137 -0.06 -3.81 16.12
C GLN A 137 0.08 -2.91 14.90
N SER A 138 -1.03 -2.34 14.43
CA SER A 138 -1.00 -1.39 13.32
C SER A 138 0.00 -0.26 13.63
N PRO A 139 0.97 0.01 12.75
CA PRO A 139 1.89 1.11 12.95
C PRO A 139 1.11 2.42 13.04
N GLU A 140 1.58 3.34 13.87
CA GLU A 140 1.02 4.70 13.90
C GLU A 140 1.16 5.35 12.51
N GLY A 141 0.09 5.99 12.05
CA GLY A 141 0.03 6.62 10.72
C GLY A 141 -0.18 5.65 9.56
N PHE A 142 -0.38 4.34 9.81
CA PHE A 142 -0.61 3.35 8.76
C PHE A 142 -1.87 3.64 7.93
N GLY A 143 -3.01 3.86 8.58
CA GLY A 143 -4.26 4.23 7.91
C GLY A 143 -4.14 5.55 7.15
N ASP A 144 -3.52 6.56 7.75
CA ASP A 144 -3.33 7.87 7.13
C ASP A 144 -2.44 7.79 5.89
N ALA A 145 -1.40 6.95 5.91
CA ALA A 145 -0.54 6.71 4.76
C ALA A 145 -1.31 6.07 3.61
N ILE A 146 -2.20 5.11 3.89
CA ILE A 146 -3.07 4.48 2.88
C ILE A 146 -4.06 5.50 2.30
N ALA A 147 -4.73 6.29 3.12
CA ALA A 147 -5.65 7.31 2.64
C ALA A 147 -4.91 8.35 1.78
N LYS A 148 -3.73 8.80 2.23
CA LYS A 148 -2.92 9.78 1.51
C LYS A 148 -2.36 9.22 0.21
N SER A 149 -2.03 7.93 0.12
CA SER A 149 -1.55 7.32 -1.12
C SER A 149 -2.64 7.30 -2.19
N VAL A 150 -3.88 6.97 -1.81
CA VAL A 150 -5.07 7.07 -2.68
C VAL A 150 -5.31 8.51 -3.13
N GLU A 151 -5.28 9.46 -2.20
CA GLU A 151 -5.46 10.89 -2.48
C GLU A 151 -4.44 11.41 -3.51
N ILE A 152 -3.17 11.02 -3.39
CA ILE A 152 -2.12 11.41 -4.33
C ILE A 152 -2.43 10.90 -5.74
N VAL A 153 -2.85 9.63 -5.88
CA VAL A 153 -3.23 9.08 -7.19
C VAL A 153 -4.43 9.80 -7.76
N ASP A 154 -5.47 10.08 -6.96
CA ASP A 154 -6.64 10.86 -7.39
C ASP A 154 -6.24 12.26 -7.90
N GLN A 155 -5.31 12.92 -7.21
CA GLN A 155 -4.79 14.24 -7.60
C GLN A 155 -3.99 14.17 -8.91
N ILE A 156 -3.12 13.16 -9.07
CA ILE A 156 -2.35 12.96 -10.30
C ILE A 156 -3.29 12.69 -11.48
N ALA A 157 -4.29 11.84 -11.28
CA ALA A 157 -5.26 11.46 -12.29
C ALA A 157 -6.32 12.53 -12.58
N ARG A 158 -6.43 13.55 -11.70
CA ARG A 158 -7.49 14.57 -11.70
C ARG A 158 -8.91 14.00 -11.64
N THR A 159 -9.05 12.77 -11.15
CA THR A 159 -10.33 12.10 -10.99
C THR A 159 -10.24 11.07 -9.90
N ARG A 160 -11.36 10.82 -9.23
CA ARG A 160 -11.45 9.80 -8.18
C ARG A 160 -11.29 8.42 -8.80
N GLN A 161 -10.22 7.73 -8.45
CA GLN A 161 -9.96 6.36 -8.90
C GLN A 161 -10.87 5.38 -8.17
N ALA A 162 -11.37 4.39 -8.92
CA ALA A 162 -12.11 3.26 -8.38
C ALA A 162 -11.16 2.10 -8.10
N TYR A 163 -11.32 1.46 -6.93
CA TYR A 163 -10.55 0.28 -6.55
C TYR A 163 -11.51 -0.84 -6.18
N SER A 164 -11.48 -1.93 -6.93
CA SER A 164 -12.38 -3.06 -6.71
C SER A 164 -11.63 -4.37 -6.57
N PHE A 165 -11.95 -5.13 -5.52
CA PHE A 165 -11.44 -6.49 -5.36
C PHE A 165 -12.44 -7.48 -5.94
N LYS A 166 -12.05 -8.16 -7.03
CA LYS A 166 -12.85 -9.21 -7.65
C LYS A 166 -12.58 -10.55 -6.99
N LEU A 167 -13.59 -11.07 -6.30
CA LEU A 167 -13.54 -12.39 -5.69
C LEU A 167 -13.78 -13.49 -6.73
N THR A 168 -13.31 -14.69 -6.40
CA THR A 168 -13.72 -15.92 -7.09
C THR A 168 -15.25 -16.02 -7.09
N GLY A 169 -15.86 -16.22 -8.26
CA GLY A 169 -17.31 -16.21 -8.42
C GLY A 169 -17.90 -14.88 -8.91
N GLY A 170 -17.07 -13.84 -9.08
CA GLY A 170 -17.47 -12.61 -9.79
C GLY A 170 -18.03 -11.49 -8.91
N GLN A 171 -18.15 -11.71 -7.60
CA GLN A 171 -18.46 -10.65 -6.65
C GLN A 171 -17.37 -9.58 -6.66
N LEU A 172 -17.77 -8.31 -6.65
CA LEU A 172 -16.89 -7.16 -6.58
C LEU A 172 -17.06 -6.47 -5.22
N ILE A 173 -15.95 -6.18 -4.56
CA ILE A 173 -15.91 -5.39 -3.33
C ILE A 173 -15.35 -4.01 -3.67
N ASP A 174 -16.07 -2.95 -3.29
CA ASP A 174 -15.56 -1.57 -3.36
C ASP A 174 -14.62 -1.32 -2.18
N LEU A 175 -13.32 -1.25 -2.47
CA LEU A 175 -12.29 -1.12 -1.43
C LEU A 175 -12.32 0.26 -0.78
N ARG A 176 -12.76 1.32 -1.48
CA ARG A 176 -12.85 2.66 -0.90
C ARG A 176 -13.97 2.73 0.11
N ALA A 177 -15.12 2.15 -0.22
CA ALA A 177 -16.26 2.07 0.68
C ALA A 177 -15.93 1.23 1.93
N GLU A 178 -15.31 0.06 1.76
CA GLU A 178 -14.97 -0.84 2.86
C GLU A 178 -13.90 -0.26 3.80
N LEU A 179 -12.93 0.47 3.25
CA LEU A 179 -11.78 0.99 4.00
C LEU A 179 -11.93 2.45 4.45
N GLY A 180 -12.90 3.19 3.91
CA GLY A 180 -13.14 4.59 4.24
C GLY A 180 -12.07 5.54 3.67
N VAL A 181 -11.63 5.31 2.43
CA VAL A 181 -10.55 6.07 1.74
C VAL A 181 -10.98 6.71 0.42
#